data_AF-A0A4Q3Y6N9-F1
#
_entry.id   AF-A0A4Q3Y6N9-F1
#
_cell.length_a   1.000
_cell.length_b   1.000
_cell.length_c   1.000
_cell.angle_alpha   90.00
_cell.angle_beta   90.00
_cell.angle_gamma   90.00
#
_symmetry.space_group_name_H-M   'P 1'
#
loop_
_entity.id
_entity.type
_entity.pdbx_description
1 polymer ?
#
loop_
_entity_poly.entity_id
_entity_poly.type
_entity_poly.pdbx_seq_one_letter_code
_entity_poly.pdbx_strand_id
1 'polypeptide(L)'
;MSLTLAHTCAVYDLIEVQEALDRSRGRSPELEAFYERMLETGADRFVTIPSSIDALDPLFEECPNFDEVLDDLARYLRLAHAGNKGFNVMPILLLGGPGVGKTHFAKRLARVMQTECELISMNALSAGFVITGSSASWRGAKCGKVAERLVRGQYANPVVVLDEVEKATGSSQSDPLAALYQLLEPETSKAFRDEFIDVDLDASRIFWVLTANSTE
;
A
#
# COMPACT_ATOMS: atom_id res chain seq x y z
N MET A 1 15.33 -21.88 -5.98
CA MET A 1 14.83 -20.58 -6.49
C MET A 1 13.37 -20.77 -6.89
N SER A 2 12.43 -20.16 -6.17
CA SER A 2 11.02 -20.12 -6.59
C SER A 2 10.84 -19.02 -7.64
N LEU A 3 10.26 -19.37 -8.79
CA LEU A 3 9.90 -18.42 -9.86
C LEU A 3 8.52 -17.85 -9.55
N THR A 4 8.46 -16.65 -8.97
CA THR A 4 7.18 -15.96 -8.67
C THR A 4 6.26 -15.90 -9.87
N LEU A 5 4.99 -16.23 -9.66
CA LEU A 5 3.95 -16.07 -10.66
C LEU A 5 3.58 -14.59 -10.70
N ALA A 6 3.98 -13.91 -11.78
CA ALA A 6 3.64 -12.51 -12.01
C ALA A 6 2.54 -12.43 -13.07
N HIS A 7 1.42 -11.81 -12.71
CA HIS A 7 0.42 -11.32 -13.67
C HIS A 7 0.34 -9.80 -13.54
N THR A 8 -0.29 -9.14 -14.50
CA THR A 8 -0.55 -7.70 -14.43
C THR A 8 -2.02 -7.44 -14.09
N CYS A 9 -2.29 -6.32 -13.43
CA CYS A 9 -3.62 -5.75 -13.32
C CYS A 9 -3.58 -4.23 -13.45
N ALA A 10 -4.62 -3.65 -14.02
CA ALA A 10 -4.79 -2.20 -14.04
C ALA A 10 -5.06 -1.69 -12.62
N VAL A 11 -4.39 -0.61 -12.22
CA VAL A 11 -4.60 0.07 -10.92
C VAL A 11 -5.32 1.41 -11.05
N TYR A 12 -5.68 1.82 -12.27
CA TYR A 12 -6.54 2.97 -12.59
C TYR A 12 -7.07 2.84 -14.02
N ASP A 13 -8.07 3.66 -14.37
CA ASP A 13 -8.64 3.70 -15.73
C ASP A 13 -7.98 4.81 -16.57
N LEU A 14 -7.50 4.45 -17.77
CA LEU A 14 -6.81 5.41 -18.66
C LEU A 14 -7.74 6.46 -19.28
N ILE A 15 -9.02 6.13 -19.47
CA ILE A 15 -10.03 7.06 -19.94
C ILE A 15 -10.29 8.09 -18.85
N GLU A 16 -10.46 7.65 -17.59
CA GLU A 16 -10.64 8.58 -16.46
C GLU A 16 -9.46 9.53 -16.30
N VAL A 17 -8.23 9.03 -16.45
CA VAL A 17 -7.01 9.87 -16.43
C VAL A 17 -7.00 10.86 -17.58
N GLN A 18 -7.34 10.44 -18.80
CA GLN A 18 -7.38 11.33 -19.96
C GLN A 18 -8.42 12.43 -19.77
N GLU A 19 -9.61 12.09 -19.30
CA GLU A 19 -10.65 13.08 -19.00
C GLU A 19 -10.22 14.04 -17.88
N ALA A 20 -9.53 13.53 -16.84
CA ALA A 20 -9.01 14.36 -15.77
C ALA A 20 -7.95 15.35 -16.26
N LEU A 21 -7.03 14.91 -17.14
CA LEU A 21 -6.05 15.77 -17.81
C LEU A 21 -6.74 16.87 -18.63
N ASP A 22 -7.73 16.52 -19.44
CA ASP A 22 -8.45 17.50 -20.25
C ASP A 22 -9.18 18.55 -19.38
N ARG A 23 -9.70 18.15 -18.22
CA ARG A 23 -10.32 19.06 -17.23
C ARG A 23 -9.31 19.93 -16.47
N SER A 24 -8.09 19.45 -16.25
CA SER A 24 -7.06 20.15 -15.47
C SER A 24 -6.21 21.12 -16.28
N ARG A 25 -6.25 21.06 -17.62
CA ARG A 25 -5.47 21.92 -18.52
C ARG A 25 -5.56 23.40 -18.17
N GLY A 26 -4.40 24.02 -17.97
CA GLY A 26 -4.24 25.43 -17.62
C GLY A 26 -4.51 25.77 -16.15
N ARG A 27 -4.75 24.77 -15.28
CA ARG A 27 -5.01 24.99 -13.84
C ARG A 27 -3.78 24.67 -12.98
N SER A 28 -3.10 23.56 -13.24
CA SER A 28 -1.92 23.13 -12.50
C SER A 28 -0.97 22.37 -13.43
N PRO A 29 0.16 22.99 -13.82
CA PRO A 29 1.20 22.31 -14.61
C PRO A 29 1.73 21.04 -13.93
N GLU A 30 1.80 21.03 -12.60
CA GLU A 30 2.26 19.87 -11.83
C GLU A 30 1.29 18.69 -11.91
N LEU A 31 -0.01 18.96 -11.85
CA LEU A 31 -1.05 17.94 -11.98
C LEU A 31 -1.15 17.42 -13.42
N GLU A 32 -1.07 18.31 -14.40
CA GLU A 32 -1.05 17.94 -15.83
C GLU A 32 0.13 17.00 -16.13
N ALA A 33 1.34 17.37 -15.70
CA ALA A 33 2.52 16.52 -15.84
C ALA A 33 2.39 15.17 -15.09
N PHE A 34 1.58 15.11 -14.04
CA PHE A 34 1.32 13.87 -13.32
C PHE A 34 0.43 12.93 -14.15
N TYR A 35 -0.67 13.44 -14.72
CA TYR A 35 -1.55 12.64 -15.59
C TYR A 35 -0.86 12.21 -16.88
N GLU A 36 -0.07 13.10 -17.52
CA GLU A 36 0.71 12.72 -18.69
C GLU A 36 1.60 11.52 -18.39
N ARG A 37 2.27 11.51 -17.23
CA ARG A 37 3.08 10.35 -16.80
C ARG A 37 2.25 9.10 -16.50
N MET A 38 1.02 9.25 -15.99
CA MET A 38 0.09 8.12 -15.82
C MET A 38 -0.24 7.49 -17.18
N LEU A 39 -0.55 8.31 -18.19
CA LEU A 39 -0.84 7.85 -19.55
C LEU A 39 0.38 7.19 -20.20
N GLU A 40 1.58 7.77 -20.03
CA GLU A 40 2.83 7.22 -20.55
C GLU A 40 3.20 5.89 -19.90
N THR A 41 3.05 5.78 -18.58
CA THR A 41 3.38 4.56 -17.82
C THR A 41 2.37 3.45 -18.07
N GLY A 42 1.12 3.82 -18.31
CA GLY A 42 0.00 2.89 -18.41
C GLY A 42 -0.48 2.40 -17.04
N ALA A 43 -1.68 1.83 -17.02
CA ALA A 43 -2.37 1.42 -15.80
C ALA A 43 -1.87 0.10 -15.18
N ASP A 44 -1.20 -0.74 -15.95
CA ASP A 44 -0.88 -2.10 -15.54
C ASP A 44 0.29 -2.18 -14.56
N ARG A 45 0.09 -2.88 -13.44
CA ARG A 45 1.13 -3.16 -12.44
C ARG A 45 1.24 -4.66 -12.20
N PHE A 46 2.43 -5.11 -11.83
CA PHE A 46 2.68 -6.51 -11.48
C PHE A 46 2.00 -6.87 -10.17
N VAL A 47 1.42 -8.06 -10.12
CA VAL A 47 0.97 -8.71 -8.89
C VAL A 47 1.87 -9.92 -8.69
N THR A 48 2.66 -9.90 -7.61
CA THR A 48 3.58 -10.98 -7.28
C THR A 48 2.99 -11.89 -6.21
N ILE A 49 2.98 -13.19 -6.49
CA ILE A 49 2.69 -14.21 -5.49
C ILE A 49 3.83 -15.23 -5.56
N PRO A 50 4.51 -15.52 -4.43
CA PRO A 50 5.53 -16.56 -4.40
C PRO A 50 4.95 -17.86 -4.97
N SER A 51 5.71 -18.55 -5.81
CA SER A 51 5.23 -19.77 -6.49
C SER A 51 5.35 -21.04 -5.65
N SER A 52 5.92 -20.92 -4.45
CA SER A 52 6.08 -22.03 -3.52
C SER A 52 5.21 -21.76 -2.31
N ILE A 53 4.50 -22.78 -1.84
CA ILE A 53 3.77 -22.71 -0.57
C ILE A 53 4.71 -22.59 0.64
N ASP A 54 5.97 -22.97 0.46
CA ASP A 54 7.04 -22.94 1.47
C ASP A 54 7.89 -21.66 1.35
N ALA A 55 7.42 -20.65 0.61
CA ALA A 55 8.19 -19.42 0.39
C ALA A 55 8.49 -18.65 1.69
N LEU A 56 7.65 -18.81 2.71
CA LEU A 56 7.78 -18.14 4.00
C LEU A 56 8.73 -18.87 4.97
N ASP A 57 9.15 -20.10 4.68
CA ASP A 57 10.01 -20.91 5.57
C ASP A 57 11.25 -20.17 6.09
N PRO A 58 12.01 -19.39 5.28
CA PRO A 58 13.16 -18.64 5.79
C PRO A 58 12.79 -17.62 6.86
N LEU A 59 11.57 -17.10 6.89
CA LEU A 59 11.13 -16.12 7.87
C LEU A 59 10.90 -16.74 9.25
N PHE A 60 10.54 -18.02 9.34
CA PHE A 60 10.42 -18.71 10.63
C PHE A 60 11.77 -18.79 11.35
N GLU A 61 12.86 -19.00 10.59
CA GLU A 61 14.22 -19.00 11.16
C GLU A 61 14.74 -17.58 11.46
N GLU A 62 14.50 -16.63 10.56
CA GLU A 62 15.02 -15.27 10.68
C GLU A 62 14.24 -14.39 11.66
N CYS A 63 12.94 -14.67 11.85
CA CYS A 63 12.00 -13.86 12.60
C CYS A 63 11.11 -14.72 13.53
N PRO A 64 11.69 -15.49 14.47
CA PRO A 64 10.95 -16.48 15.29
C PRO A 64 9.90 -15.87 16.24
N ASN A 65 9.98 -14.56 16.50
CA ASN A 65 8.96 -13.86 17.30
C ASN A 65 7.65 -13.64 16.53
N PHE A 66 7.60 -14.02 15.24
CA PHE A 66 6.49 -13.75 14.33
C PHE A 66 5.83 -15.04 13.82
N ASP A 67 6.04 -16.18 14.48
CA ASP A 67 5.51 -17.49 14.07
C ASP A 67 3.98 -17.47 13.89
N GLU A 68 3.24 -16.82 14.80
CA GLU A 68 1.77 -16.76 14.71
C GLU A 68 1.29 -16.06 13.43
N VAL A 69 1.88 -14.91 13.09
CA VAL A 69 1.53 -14.20 11.86
C VAL A 69 2.06 -14.92 10.61
N LEU A 70 3.19 -15.61 10.72
CA LEU A 70 3.73 -16.42 9.63
C LEU A 70 2.86 -17.64 9.33
N ASP A 71 2.30 -18.29 10.36
CA ASP A 71 1.34 -19.38 10.21
C ASP A 71 0.09 -18.91 9.47
N ASP A 72 -0.42 -17.73 9.82
CA ASP A 72 -1.55 -17.11 9.12
C ASP A 72 -1.24 -16.85 7.65
N LEU A 73 -0.09 -16.23 7.38
CA LEU A 73 0.36 -15.93 6.03
C LEU A 73 0.59 -17.19 5.20
N ALA A 74 1.12 -18.26 5.80
CA ALA A 74 1.27 -19.56 5.14
C ALA A 74 -0.10 -20.15 4.78
N ARG A 75 -1.12 -19.98 5.63
CA ARG A 75 -2.50 -20.37 5.30
C ARG A 75 -3.05 -19.58 4.10
N TYR A 76 -2.88 -18.25 4.07
CA TYR A 76 -3.27 -17.44 2.91
C TYR A 76 -2.54 -17.84 1.63
N LEU A 77 -1.24 -18.15 1.72
CA LEU A 77 -0.44 -18.53 0.56
C LEU A 77 -0.88 -19.88 -0.03
N ARG A 78 -1.17 -20.85 0.85
CA ARG A 78 -1.74 -22.16 0.46
C ARG A 78 -3.11 -22.00 -0.19
N LEU A 79 -3.97 -21.13 0.35
CA LEU A 79 -5.29 -20.83 -0.24
C LEU A 79 -5.16 -20.16 -1.63
N ALA A 80 -4.23 -19.23 -1.80
CA ALA A 80 -3.99 -18.57 -3.08
C ALA A 80 -3.58 -19.59 -4.16
N HIS A 81 -2.69 -20.53 -3.83
CA HIS A 81 -2.27 -21.60 -4.74
C HIS A 81 -3.40 -22.59 -5.05
N ALA A 82 -4.24 -22.93 -4.06
CA ALA A 82 -5.33 -23.88 -4.24
C ALA A 82 -6.52 -23.30 -5.04
N GLY A 83 -6.81 -22.00 -4.85
CA GLY A 83 -8.03 -21.38 -5.36
C GLY A 83 -7.89 -20.59 -6.65
N ASN A 84 -6.67 -20.41 -7.19
CA ASN A 84 -6.36 -19.44 -8.25
C ASN A 84 -6.92 -18.03 -7.94
N LYS A 85 -7.08 -17.72 -6.63
CA LYS A 85 -7.49 -16.42 -6.13
C LYS A 85 -6.23 -15.65 -5.75
N GLY A 86 -6.24 -14.35 -5.98
CA GLY A 86 -5.10 -13.48 -5.61
C GLY A 86 -4.75 -13.62 -4.13
N PHE A 87 -3.49 -13.38 -3.79
CA PHE A 87 -3.01 -13.32 -2.41
C PHE A 87 -3.49 -12.00 -1.79
N ASN A 88 -4.72 -11.98 -1.29
CA ASN A 88 -5.30 -10.86 -0.58
C ASN A 88 -5.37 -11.20 0.92
N VAL A 89 -4.52 -10.55 1.70
CA VAL A 89 -4.38 -10.76 3.14
C VAL A 89 -5.07 -9.61 3.85
N MET A 90 -5.78 -9.90 4.94
CA MET A 90 -6.30 -8.85 5.80
C MET A 90 -5.14 -7.98 6.35
N PRO A 91 -5.35 -6.68 6.58
CA PRO A 91 -4.35 -5.84 7.23
C PRO A 91 -3.86 -6.45 8.55
N ILE A 92 -2.54 -6.46 8.73
CA ILE A 92 -1.90 -7.05 9.91
C ILE A 92 -1.53 -5.94 10.88
N LEU A 93 -1.84 -6.11 12.17
CA LEU A 93 -1.30 -5.28 13.24
C LEU A 93 -0.24 -6.06 14.02
N LEU A 94 1.02 -5.66 13.91
CA LEU A 94 2.12 -6.18 14.71
C LEU A 94 2.20 -5.40 16.02
N LEU A 95 1.76 -6.03 17.10
CA LEU A 95 1.79 -5.47 18.45
C LEU A 95 2.97 -6.03 19.25
N GLY A 96 3.76 -5.15 19.87
CA GLY A 96 4.82 -5.57 20.78
C GLY A 96 5.77 -4.44 21.12
N GLY A 97 6.64 -4.64 22.12
CA GLY A 97 7.54 -3.59 22.60
C GLY A 97 8.51 -3.04 21.53
N PRO A 98 9.21 -1.94 21.83
CA PRO A 98 10.26 -1.43 20.96
C PRO A 98 11.38 -2.48 20.82
N GLY A 99 11.96 -2.58 19.62
CA GLY A 99 13.10 -3.47 19.36
C GLY A 99 12.78 -4.93 19.08
N VAL A 100 11.51 -5.37 19.13
CA VAL A 100 11.13 -6.78 18.84
C VAL A 100 11.25 -7.18 17.36
N GLY A 101 11.53 -6.22 16.47
CA GLY A 101 11.80 -6.49 15.05
C GLY A 101 10.62 -6.27 14.10
N LYS A 102 9.53 -5.60 14.49
CA LYS A 102 8.32 -5.39 13.67
C LYS A 102 8.61 -4.85 12.26
N THR A 103 9.34 -3.74 12.19
CA THR A 103 9.74 -3.11 10.92
C THR A 103 10.74 -3.98 10.13
N HIS A 104 11.57 -4.78 10.82
CA HIS A 104 12.48 -5.72 10.18
C HIS A 104 11.71 -6.86 9.51
N PHE A 105 10.76 -7.47 10.23
CA PHE A 105 9.88 -8.51 9.72
C PHE A 105 9.15 -8.05 8.46
N ALA A 106 8.51 -6.88 8.48
CA ALA A 106 7.77 -6.36 7.32
C ALA A 106 8.67 -6.18 6.07
N LYS A 107 9.91 -5.71 6.24
CA LYS A 107 10.89 -5.61 5.15
C LYS A 107 11.33 -6.97 4.63
N ARG A 108 11.50 -7.96 5.52
CA ARG A 108 11.84 -9.34 5.11
C ARG A 108 10.68 -10.00 4.38
N LEU A 109 9.45 -9.78 4.84
CA LEU A 109 8.23 -10.24 4.20
C LEU A 109 8.11 -9.70 2.77
N ALA A 110 8.29 -8.41 2.56
CA ALA A 110 8.27 -7.82 1.20
C ALA A 110 9.30 -8.46 0.25
N ARG A 111 10.51 -8.76 0.75
CA ARG A 111 11.55 -9.46 -0.02
C ARG A 111 11.14 -10.87 -0.42
N VAL A 112 10.53 -11.62 0.50
CA VAL A 112 10.03 -12.98 0.24
C VAL A 112 8.87 -12.95 -0.75
N MET A 113 7.97 -11.97 -0.61
CA MET A 113 6.86 -11.72 -1.54
C MET A 113 7.31 -11.13 -2.89
N GLN A 114 8.61 -10.83 -3.04
CA GLN A 114 9.21 -10.21 -4.22
C GLN A 114 8.49 -8.95 -4.68
N THR A 115 8.08 -8.11 -3.72
CA THR A 115 7.38 -6.85 -3.97
C THR A 115 8.11 -5.70 -3.28
N GLU A 116 7.68 -4.48 -3.60
CA GLU A 116 8.20 -3.26 -2.96
C GLU A 116 7.76 -3.15 -1.50
N CYS A 117 8.56 -2.47 -0.69
CA CYS A 117 8.23 -2.11 0.69
C CYS A 117 8.23 -0.59 0.84
N GLU A 118 7.09 0.00 1.15
CA GLU A 118 6.98 1.40 1.56
C GLU A 118 6.84 1.47 3.08
N LEU A 119 7.64 2.31 3.74
CA LEU A 119 7.56 2.54 5.18
C LEU A 119 7.10 3.97 5.43
N ILE A 120 5.95 4.12 6.09
CA ILE A 120 5.34 5.39 6.47
C ILE A 120 5.35 5.47 8.00
N SER A 121 6.13 6.40 8.55
CA SER A 121 6.14 6.64 9.99
C SER A 121 5.01 7.58 10.39
N MET A 122 4.21 7.18 11.38
CA MET A 122 3.06 7.94 11.85
C MET A 122 3.42 8.96 12.95
N ASN A 123 4.66 8.93 13.44
CA ASN A 123 5.15 9.76 14.56
C ASN A 123 5.37 11.24 14.16
N ALA A 124 5.61 11.53 12.88
CA ALA A 124 6.09 12.85 12.45
C ALA A 124 5.09 13.68 11.61
N LEU A 125 3.87 13.20 11.40
CA LEU A 125 3.05 13.67 10.28
C LEU A 125 1.60 13.98 10.68
N SER A 126 1.04 15.01 10.05
CA SER A 126 -0.39 15.07 9.74
C SER A 126 -0.71 13.89 8.81
N ALA A 127 -0.88 12.71 9.41
CA ALA A 127 -0.86 11.41 8.74
C ALA A 127 -1.78 11.32 7.51
N GLY A 128 -2.94 11.99 7.53
CA GLY A 128 -3.88 12.03 6.42
C GLY A 128 -3.23 12.45 5.10
N PHE A 129 -2.66 13.67 5.02
CA PHE A 129 -2.10 14.20 3.76
C PHE A 129 -0.92 13.39 3.21
N VAL A 130 -0.19 12.70 4.07
CA VAL A 130 0.93 11.85 3.64
C VAL A 130 0.41 10.60 2.95
N ILE A 131 -0.72 10.06 3.40
CA ILE A 131 -1.32 8.86 2.84
C ILE A 131 -2.13 9.21 1.59
N THR A 132 -2.97 10.24 1.65
CA THR A 132 -4.00 10.57 0.64
C THR A 132 -3.74 11.82 -0.19
N GLY A 133 -2.58 12.45 -0.01
CA GLY A 133 -2.21 13.65 -0.73
C GLY A 133 -2.93 14.89 -0.22
N SER A 134 -2.65 16.03 -0.84
CA SER A 134 -3.36 17.28 -0.57
C SER A 134 -3.97 17.83 -1.85
N SER A 135 -5.10 18.53 -1.70
CA SER A 135 -5.77 19.20 -2.81
C SER A 135 -4.81 19.93 -3.75
N ALA A 136 -4.92 19.65 -5.06
CA ALA A 136 -4.12 20.29 -6.11
C ALA A 136 -4.24 21.84 -6.15
N SER A 137 -5.25 22.40 -5.48
CA SER A 137 -5.40 23.87 -5.34
C SER A 137 -4.39 24.49 -4.37
N TRP A 138 -3.73 23.69 -3.54
CA TRP A 138 -2.78 24.17 -2.53
C TRP A 138 -1.40 24.38 -3.14
N ARG A 139 -0.70 25.43 -2.70
CA ARG A 139 0.65 25.71 -3.17
C ARG A 139 1.60 24.59 -2.72
N GLY A 140 2.23 23.91 -3.68
CA GLY A 140 3.13 22.79 -3.39
C GLY A 140 2.41 21.48 -3.08
N ALA A 141 1.14 21.35 -3.49
CA ALA A 141 0.38 20.11 -3.39
C ALA A 141 1.11 18.93 -4.06
N LYS A 142 0.93 17.74 -3.49
CA LYS A 142 1.52 16.49 -3.94
C LYS A 142 0.56 15.35 -3.66
N CYS A 143 0.61 14.32 -4.50
CA CYS A 143 -0.05 13.06 -4.19
C CYS A 143 0.54 12.43 -2.93
N GLY A 144 -0.29 11.68 -2.24
CA GLY A 144 0.07 10.87 -1.10
C GLY A 144 0.91 9.67 -1.50
N LYS A 145 1.46 9.00 -0.49
CA LYS A 145 2.34 7.84 -0.65
C LYS A 145 1.64 6.67 -1.32
N VAL A 146 0.34 6.47 -1.08
CA VAL A 146 -0.41 5.39 -1.71
C VAL A 146 -0.51 5.61 -3.21
N ALA A 147 -0.99 6.79 -3.63
CA ALA A 147 -1.07 7.14 -5.04
C ALA A 147 0.31 7.18 -5.71
N GLU A 148 1.33 7.74 -5.05
CA GLU A 148 2.70 7.74 -5.54
C GLU A 148 3.19 6.32 -5.84
N ARG A 149 2.89 5.35 -4.95
CA ARG A 149 3.31 3.95 -5.12
C ARG A 149 2.55 3.22 -6.19
N LEU A 150 1.23 3.36 -6.25
CA LEU A 150 0.44 2.70 -7.30
C LEU A 150 0.73 3.28 -8.69
N VAL A 151 0.91 4.60 -8.79
CA VAL A 151 1.14 5.27 -10.08
C VAL A 151 2.58 5.11 -10.56
N ARG A 152 3.58 5.25 -9.70
CA ARG A 152 5.01 5.25 -10.11
C ARG A 152 5.75 3.96 -9.80
N GLY A 153 5.22 3.13 -8.90
CA GLY A 153 5.79 1.83 -8.58
C GLY A 153 5.49 0.79 -9.65
N GLN A 154 6.11 -0.38 -9.52
CA GLN A 154 5.94 -1.48 -10.49
C GLN A 154 4.85 -2.47 -10.07
N TYR A 155 4.45 -2.47 -8.79
CA TYR A 155 3.61 -3.50 -8.19
C TYR A 155 2.26 -2.96 -7.73
N ALA A 156 1.20 -3.74 -7.94
CA ALA A 156 -0.14 -3.46 -7.41
C ALA A 156 -0.30 -3.94 -5.97
N ASN A 157 0.55 -4.87 -5.53
CA ASN A 157 0.57 -5.45 -4.20
C ASN A 157 1.87 -5.15 -3.42
N PRO A 158 2.28 -3.88 -3.27
CA PRO A 158 3.39 -3.53 -2.41
C PRO A 158 3.05 -3.83 -0.94
N VAL A 159 4.07 -4.15 -0.14
CA VAL A 159 3.94 -4.13 1.32
C VAL A 159 4.04 -2.68 1.78
N VAL A 160 2.95 -2.15 2.35
CA VAL A 160 2.94 -0.81 2.93
C VAL A 160 2.89 -0.92 4.43
N VAL A 161 3.92 -0.38 5.07
CA VAL A 161 4.12 -0.43 6.51
C VAL A 161 3.75 0.90 7.13
N LEU A 162 2.74 0.90 8.01
CA LEU A 162 2.40 2.05 8.85
C LEU A 162 3.05 1.85 10.22
N ASP A 163 4.10 2.61 10.50
CA ASP A 163 4.95 2.41 11.67
C ASP A 163 4.53 3.35 12.81
N GLU A 164 4.41 2.79 14.02
CA GLU A 164 4.00 3.48 15.25
C GLU A 164 2.61 4.13 15.14
N VAL A 165 1.61 3.36 14.71
CA VAL A 165 0.24 3.88 14.49
C VAL A 165 -0.41 4.41 15.76
N GLU A 166 0.02 3.96 16.94
CA GLU A 166 -0.42 4.49 18.24
C GLU A 166 0.02 5.95 18.46
N LYS A 167 1.06 6.40 17.75
CA LYS A 167 1.58 7.77 17.83
C LYS A 167 0.96 8.70 16.78
N ALA A 168 0.02 8.20 15.99
CA ALA A 168 -0.72 9.03 15.05
C ALA A 168 -1.53 10.08 15.84
N THR A 169 -1.02 11.31 15.87
CA THR A 169 -1.68 12.42 16.56
C THR A 169 -2.48 13.25 15.57
N GLY A 170 -3.76 13.44 15.87
CA GLY A 170 -4.63 14.33 15.10
C GLY A 170 -4.45 15.78 15.49
N SER A 171 -4.88 16.69 14.61
CA SER A 171 -5.32 18.00 15.07
C SER A 171 -6.66 17.83 15.80
N SER A 172 -7.02 18.74 16.71
CA SER A 172 -8.29 18.68 17.46
C SER A 172 -9.57 18.69 16.61
N GLN A 173 -9.45 18.78 15.28
CA GLN A 173 -10.58 18.78 14.32
C GLN A 173 -10.53 17.66 13.27
N SER A 174 -9.47 16.83 13.21
CA SER A 174 -9.35 15.79 12.17
C SER A 174 -8.73 14.51 12.72
N ASP A 175 -9.45 13.39 12.57
CA ASP A 175 -8.93 12.07 12.85
C ASP A 175 -7.74 11.76 11.90
N PRO A 176 -6.53 11.54 12.43
CA PRO A 176 -5.34 11.30 11.62
C PRO A 176 -5.40 9.99 10.85
N LEU A 177 -6.26 9.04 11.27
CA LEU A 177 -6.43 7.73 10.66
C LEU A 177 -7.63 7.64 9.71
N ALA A 178 -8.42 8.72 9.56
CA ALA A 178 -9.62 8.70 8.71
C ALA A 178 -9.30 8.29 7.25
N ALA A 179 -8.14 8.71 6.75
CA ALA A 179 -7.58 8.29 5.47
C ALA A 179 -7.48 6.76 5.30
N LEU A 180 -7.22 6.04 6.40
CA LEU A 180 -7.03 4.58 6.37
C LEU A 180 -8.35 3.83 6.29
N TYR A 181 -9.47 4.42 6.70
CA TYR A 181 -10.75 3.70 6.72
C TYR A 181 -11.14 3.24 5.32
N GLN A 182 -10.96 4.09 4.31
CA GLN A 182 -11.20 3.72 2.91
C GLN A 182 -10.19 2.68 2.40
N LEU A 183 -8.94 2.74 2.86
CA LEU A 183 -7.83 1.93 2.35
C LEU A 183 -7.75 0.53 2.95
N LEU A 184 -8.19 0.36 4.20
CA LEU A 184 -8.12 -0.92 4.91
C LEU A 184 -9.33 -1.81 4.64
N GLU A 185 -10.43 -1.25 4.12
CA GLU A 185 -11.62 -2.01 3.73
C GLU A 185 -11.51 -2.50 2.26
N PRO A 186 -11.64 -3.82 2.00
CA PRO A 186 -11.43 -4.38 0.66
C PRO A 186 -12.35 -3.84 -0.44
N GLU A 187 -13.57 -3.40 -0.09
CA GLU A 187 -14.53 -2.91 -1.08
C GLU A 187 -14.29 -1.44 -1.45
N THR A 188 -14.02 -0.59 -0.44
CA THR A 188 -13.80 0.84 -0.66
C THR A 188 -12.41 1.14 -1.23
N SER A 189 -11.43 0.28 -0.97
CA SER A 189 -10.05 0.44 -1.48
C SER A 189 -9.91 0.20 -2.98
N LYS A 190 -10.90 -0.43 -3.65
CA LYS A 190 -10.91 -0.59 -5.12
C LYS A 190 -11.09 0.72 -5.88
N ALA A 191 -11.64 1.75 -5.22
CA ALA A 191 -11.85 3.08 -5.76
C ALA A 191 -11.28 4.12 -4.77
N PHE A 192 -10.04 3.91 -4.35
CA PHE A 192 -9.33 4.86 -3.49
C PHE A 192 -9.06 6.15 -4.27
N ARG A 193 -9.39 7.30 -3.67
CA ARG A 193 -9.21 8.59 -4.31
C ARG A 193 -8.24 9.46 -3.52
N ASP A 194 -7.15 9.83 -4.15
CA ASP A 194 -6.16 10.75 -3.62
C ASP A 194 -6.51 12.21 -3.97
N GLU A 195 -6.36 13.12 -3.01
CA GLU A 195 -6.83 14.50 -3.14
C GLU A 195 -6.09 15.31 -4.21
N PHE A 196 -4.87 14.92 -4.54
CA PHE A 196 -4.07 15.62 -5.55
C PHE A 196 -4.51 15.21 -6.95
N ILE A 197 -4.65 13.90 -7.18
CA ILE A 197 -4.93 13.34 -8.53
C ILE A 197 -6.43 13.22 -8.84
N ASP A 198 -7.32 13.18 -7.85
CA ASP A 198 -8.78 13.12 -8.04
C ASP A 198 -9.27 12.10 -9.11
N VAL A 199 -8.60 10.94 -9.19
CA VAL A 199 -8.91 9.79 -10.04
C VAL A 199 -8.95 8.54 -9.16
N ASP A 200 -9.84 7.60 -9.46
CA ASP A 200 -9.98 6.37 -8.69
C ASP A 200 -8.79 5.43 -8.95
N LEU A 201 -8.19 4.95 -7.87
CA LEU A 201 -7.10 3.99 -7.86
C LEU A 201 -7.56 2.69 -7.19
N ASP A 202 -7.22 1.55 -7.78
CA ASP A 202 -7.41 0.24 -7.14
C ASP A 202 -6.25 -0.05 -6.18
N ALA A 203 -6.46 0.27 -4.90
CA ALA A 203 -5.56 0.01 -3.79
C ALA A 203 -5.84 -1.32 -3.07
N SER A 204 -6.81 -2.12 -3.54
CA SER A 204 -7.33 -3.31 -2.83
C SER A 204 -6.33 -4.47 -2.69
N ARG A 205 -5.19 -4.39 -3.39
CA ARG A 205 -4.13 -5.39 -3.37
C ARG A 205 -2.93 -5.00 -2.51
N ILE A 206 -2.91 -3.78 -1.96
CA ILE A 206 -1.85 -3.35 -1.06
C ILE A 206 -1.82 -4.27 0.16
N PHE A 207 -0.64 -4.78 0.48
CA PHE A 207 -0.44 -5.58 1.68
C PHE A 207 -0.07 -4.65 2.85
N TRP A 208 -1.08 -4.34 3.66
CA TRP A 208 -0.95 -3.50 4.84
C TRP A 208 -0.32 -4.22 6.04
N VAL A 209 0.75 -3.64 6.58
CA VAL A 209 1.37 -4.05 7.86
C VAL A 209 1.45 -2.82 8.77
N LEU A 210 0.68 -2.84 9.85
CA LEU A 210 0.68 -1.80 10.87
C LEU A 210 1.58 -2.24 12.02
N THR A 211 2.29 -1.30 12.64
CA THR A 211 3.07 -1.59 13.86
C THR A 211 2.57 -0.71 15.00
N ALA A 212 2.45 -1.30 16.18
CA ALA A 212 2.15 -0.58 17.40
C ALA A 212 2.97 -1.11 18.59
N ASN A 213 3.22 -0.24 19.56
CA ASN A 213 3.84 -0.64 20.83
C ASN A 213 2.80 -1.02 21.89
N SER A 214 1.60 -0.46 21.81
CA SER A 214 0.46 -0.70 22.70
C SER A 214 -0.86 -0.55 21.92
N THR A 215 -1.94 -1.14 22.44
CA THR A 215 -3.32 -0.90 21.98
C THR A 215 -3.98 0.26 22.69
N GLU A 216 -3.34 0.78 23.75
CA GLU A 216 -3.79 1.95 24.52
C GLU A 216 -3.46 3.27 23.81
#